data_AF-A0A316N3H4-F1
#
_entry.id   AF-A0A316N3H4-F1
#
_cell.length_a   1.000
_cell.length_b   1.000
_cell.length_c   1.000
_cell.angle_alpha   90.00
_cell.angle_beta   90.00
_cell.angle_gamma   90.00
#
_symmetry.space_group_name_H-M   'P 1'
#
loop_
_entity.id
_entity.type
_entity.pdbx_description
1 polymer ?
#
loop_
_entity_poly.entity_id
_entity_poly.type
_entity_poly.pdbx_seq_one_letter_code
_entity_poly.pdbx_strand_id
1 'polypeptide(L)' 'MFAGPQDYYKVVIDDFDGKTIKAWHLEDKDGNRTANLAGRSQGQHIDAVVGDKCRSTAHFFSRVNSALLREATAAANAKK' A
#
# COMPACT_ATOMS: atom_id res chain seq x y z
N MET A 1 -0.92 9.55 -16.54
CA MET A 1 -1.89 8.76 -15.76
C MET A 1 -1.60 7.30 -16.05
N PHE A 2 -1.15 6.53 -15.07
CA PHE A 2 -0.88 5.10 -15.25
C PHE A 2 -2.19 4.35 -15.03
N ALA A 3 -2.89 4.03 -16.12
CA ALA A 3 -4.11 3.23 -16.07
C ALA A 3 -3.74 1.76 -15.87
N GLY A 4 -4.33 1.12 -14.86
CA GLY A 4 -4.22 -0.32 -14.65
C GLY A 4 -4.83 -1.11 -15.82
N PRO A 5 -4.73 -2.45 -15.82
CA PRO A 5 -5.30 -3.27 -16.87
C PRO A 5 -6.80 -2.98 -17.00
N GLN A 6 -7.23 -2.42 -18.14
CA GLN A 6 -8.63 -2.10 -18.49
C GLN A 6 -9.36 -1.16 -17.52
N ASP A 7 -8.71 -0.11 -17.01
CA ASP A 7 -9.33 0.92 -16.15
C ASP A 7 -9.91 0.39 -14.82
N TYR A 8 -9.62 -0.85 -14.42
CA TYR A 8 -10.12 -1.41 -13.16
C TYR A 8 -9.65 -0.60 -11.94
N TYR A 9 -8.45 -0.05 -12.01
CA TYR A 9 -7.92 0.87 -11.01
C TYR A 9 -6.82 1.77 -11.57
N LYS A 10 -6.53 2.84 -10.85
CA LYS A 10 -5.39 3.73 -11.06
C LYS A 10 -4.64 3.95 -9.75
N VAL A 11 -3.34 4.22 -9.88
CA VAL A 11 -2.51 4.72 -8.78
C VAL A 11 -2.58 6.24 -8.79
N VAL A 12 -3.03 6.85 -7.69
CA VAL A 12 -3.13 8.30 -7.53
C VAL A 12 -2.09 8.78 -6.53
N ILE A 13 -1.30 9.78 -6.94
CA ILE A 13 -0.32 10.44 -6.09
C ILE A 13 -0.97 11.70 -5.52
N ASP A 14 -1.11 11.75 -4.20
CA ASP A 14 -1.77 12.87 -3.51
C ASP A 14 -0.77 13.94 -3.07
N ASP A 15 0.44 13.53 -2.64
CA ASP A 15 1.50 14.43 -2.18
C ASP A 15 2.88 13.89 -2.59
N PHE A 16 3.60 14.71 -3.36
CA PHE A 16 4.94 14.42 -3.84
C PHE A 16 5.81 15.68 -3.77
N ASP A 17 6.94 15.59 -3.07
CA ASP A 17 7.84 16.73 -2.85
C ASP A 17 8.98 16.85 -3.89
N GLY A 18 8.89 16.09 -4.99
CA GLY A 18 9.95 15.97 -6.00
C GLY A 18 10.93 14.83 -5.75
N LYS A 19 10.92 14.23 -4.55
CA LYS A 19 11.79 13.09 -4.18
C LYS A 19 11.04 11.96 -3.48
N THR A 20 10.07 12.30 -2.64
CA THR A 20 9.36 11.40 -1.73
C THR A 20 7.87 11.49 -1.97
N ILE A 21 7.21 10.33 -2.06
CA ILE A 21 5.76 10.24 -2.19
C ILE A 21 5.15 10.14 -0.80
N LYS A 22 4.68 11.28 -0.27
CA LYS A 22 4.17 11.40 1.10
C LYS A 22 2.75 10.87 1.25
N ALA A 23 1.98 10.84 0.16
CA ALA A 23 0.65 10.27 0.14
C ALA A 23 0.30 9.73 -1.25
N TRP A 24 -0.32 8.55 -1.27
CA TRP A 24 -0.87 7.94 -2.47
C TRP A 24 -1.97 6.92 -2.11
N HIS A 25 -2.85 6.66 -3.06
CA HIS A 25 -3.92 5.67 -2.93
C HIS A 25 -4.21 4.95 -4.26
N LEU A 26 -4.97 3.86 -4.17
CA LEU A 26 -5.58 3.23 -5.34
C LEU A 26 -7.03 3.70 -5.45
N GLU A 27 -7.44 4.07 -6.65
CA GLU A 27 -8.81 4.45 -6.98
C GLU A 27 -9.35 3.50 -8.05
N ASP A 28 -10.53 2.94 -7.85
CA ASP A 28 -11.20 2.09 -8.85
C ASP A 28 -12.01 2.91 -9.88
N LYS A 29 -12.55 2.22 -10.89
CA LYS A 29 -13.37 2.86 -11.94
C LYS A 29 -14.64 3.56 -11.44
N ASP A 30 -15.12 3.17 -10.25
CA ASP A 30 -16.34 3.69 -9.65
C ASP A 30 -16.04 4.84 -8.66
N GLY A 31 -14.77 5.23 -8.52
CA GLY A 31 -14.30 6.30 -7.65
C GLY A 31 -14.07 5.88 -6.20
N ASN A 32 -14.16 4.58 -5.87
CA ASN A 32 -13.81 4.11 -4.53
C ASN A 32 -12.29 4.17 -4.36
N ARG A 33 -11.85 4.63 -3.18
CA ARG A 33 -10.43 4.79 -2.87
C ARG A 33 -10.01 4.05 -1.62
N THR A 34 -8.76 3.57 -1.63
CA THR A 34 -8.11 3.07 -0.40
C THR A 34 -7.77 4.23 0.55
N ALA A 35 -7.43 3.89 1.79
CA ALA A 35 -6.73 4.84 2.66
C ALA A 35 -5.34 5.19 2.10
N ASN A 36 -4.68 6.21 2.68
CA ASN A 36 -3.31 6.57 2.32
C ASN A 36 -2.36 5.39 2.56
N LEU A 37 -1.65 4.97 1.50
CA LEU A 37 -0.74 3.82 1.51
C LEU A 37 0.74 4.20 1.71
N ALA A 38 1.08 5.50 1.76
CA ALA A 38 2.46 5.95 1.93
C ALA A 38 3.06 5.64 3.31
N GLY A 39 2.21 5.40 4.32
CA GLY A 39 2.64 5.27 5.71
C GLY A 39 3.60 4.10 5.99
N ARG A 40 3.65 3.08 5.12
CA ARG A 40 4.50 1.90 5.32
C ARG A 40 5.87 1.99 4.65
N SER A 41 5.96 2.58 3.47
CA SER A 41 7.24 2.73 2.75
C SER A 41 7.98 4.02 3.11
N GLN A 42 7.40 4.86 3.99
CA GLN A 42 7.86 6.23 4.26
C GLN A 42 8.07 7.03 2.95
N GLY A 43 7.29 6.70 1.92
CA GLY A 43 7.36 7.34 0.61
C GLY A 43 8.54 6.96 -0.27
N GLN A 44 9.33 5.94 0.08
CA GLN A 44 10.46 5.45 -0.73
C GLN A 44 10.02 4.56 -1.90
N HIS A 45 8.94 3.79 -1.70
CA HIS A 45 8.45 2.81 -2.67
C HIS A 45 6.91 2.87 -2.79
N ILE A 46 6.40 2.57 -3.99
CA ILE A 46 4.98 2.32 -4.25
C ILE A 46 4.82 0.84 -4.54
N ASP A 47 4.41 0.10 -3.54
CA ASP A 47 4.10 -1.31 -3.61
C ASP A 47 2.80 -1.60 -2.85
N ALA A 48 1.90 -2.35 -3.49
CA ALA A 48 0.65 -2.77 -2.87
C ALA A 48 0.27 -4.17 -3.33
N VAL A 49 -0.21 -4.96 -2.37
CA VAL A 49 -0.93 -6.21 -2.62
C VAL A 49 -2.38 -5.97 -2.20
N VAL A 50 -3.32 -6.13 -3.13
CA VAL A 50 -4.74 -5.81 -2.95
C VAL A 50 -5.58 -7.08 -3.05
N GLY A 51 -6.71 -7.12 -2.34
CA GLY A 51 -7.61 -8.27 -2.33
C GLY A 51 -7.14 -9.36 -1.37
N ASP A 52 -6.92 -9.01 -0.10
CA ASP A 52 -6.50 -9.90 0.98
C ASP A 52 -7.33 -11.20 1.12
N LYS A 53 -8.61 -11.15 0.73
CA LYS A 53 -9.52 -12.30 0.73
C LYS A 53 -9.36 -13.25 -0.47
N CYS A 54 -8.61 -12.86 -1.50
CA CYS A 54 -8.42 -13.69 -2.68
C CYS A 54 -7.30 -14.72 -2.46
N ARG A 55 -7.51 -15.97 -2.90
CA ARG A 55 -6.53 -17.05 -2.75
C ARG A 55 -5.20 -16.73 -3.44
N SER A 56 -5.23 -16.03 -4.58
CA SER A 56 -4.04 -15.66 -5.37
C SER A 56 -3.11 -14.68 -4.65
N THR A 57 -3.64 -13.80 -3.81
CA THR A 57 -2.92 -12.74 -3.10
C THR A 57 -2.56 -13.16 -1.68
N ALA A 58 -3.35 -14.04 -1.05
CA ALA A 58 -3.09 -14.62 0.27
C ALA A 58 -1.69 -15.26 0.40
N HIS A 59 -1.19 -15.89 -0.68
CA HIS A 59 0.15 -16.48 -0.73
C HIS A 59 1.30 -15.47 -0.64
N PHE A 60 1.07 -14.21 -1.01
CA PHE A 60 2.06 -13.14 -0.84
C PHE A 60 2.07 -12.64 0.60
N PHE A 61 0.87 -12.47 1.20
CA PHE A 61 0.76 -12.04 2.59
C PHE A 61 1.44 -13.00 3.56
N SER A 62 1.33 -14.32 3.36
CA SER A 62 2.00 -15.30 4.25
C SER A 62 3.52 -15.17 4.28
N ARG A 63 4.15 -14.71 3.18
CA ARG A 63 5.61 -14.52 3.10
C ARG A 63 6.07 -13.28 3.86
N VAL A 64 5.25 -12.24 3.91
CA VAL A 64 5.59 -10.97 4.56
C VAL A 64 5.05 -10.87 6.00
N ASN A 65 4.08 -11.71 6.39
CA ASN A 65 3.36 -11.58 7.65
C ASN A 65 4.27 -11.63 8.88
N SER A 66 5.27 -12.50 8.88
CA SER A 66 6.21 -12.65 9.98
C SER A 66 7.13 -11.44 10.16
N ALA A 67 7.57 -10.83 9.06
CA ALA A 67 8.34 -9.59 9.08
C ALA A 67 7.49 -8.41 9.55
N LEU A 68 6.27 -8.28 8.99
CA LEU A 68 5.31 -7.24 9.38
C LEU A 68 4.92 -7.33 10.86
N LEU A 69 4.71 -8.54 11.39
CA LEU A 69 4.41 -8.75 12.81
C LEU A 69 5.58 -8.34 13.70
N ARG A 70 6.82 -8.67 13.31
CA ARG A 70 8.03 -8.24 14.03
C ARG A 70 8.17 -6.73 14.06
N GLU A 71 7.97 -6.06 12.92
CA GLU A 71 8.02 -4.60 12.81
C GLU A 71 6.95 -3.93 13.67
N ALA A 72 5.70 -4.40 13.59
CA ALA A 72 4.61 -3.89 14.40
C ALA A 72 4.86 -4.05 15.90
N THR A 73 5.39 -5.21 16.31
CA THR A 73 5.75 -5.48 17.71
C THR A 73 6.89 -4.58 18.19
N ALA A 74 7.92 -4.38 17.36
CA ALA A 74 9.04 -3.48 17.67
C ALA A 74 8.56 -2.02 17.80
N ALA A 75 7.72 -1.56 16.88
CA ALA A 75 7.16 -0.21 16.91
C ALA A 75 6.25 0.03 18.13
N ALA A 76 5.47 -0.98 18.55
CA ALA A 76 4.65 -0.90 19.75
C ALA A 76 5.49 -0.83 21.03
N ASN A 77 6.59 -1.59 21.11
CA ASN A 77 7.50 -1.57 22.25
C ASN A 77 8.31 -0.28 22.34
N ALA A 78 8.67 0.35 21.21
CA ALA A 78 9.40 1.62 21.19
C ALA A 78 8.55 2.84 21.63
N LYS A 79 7.23 2.67 21.73
CA LYS A 79 6.29 3.71 22.22
C LYS A 79 5.96 3.60 23.71
N LYS A 80 6.48 2.57 24.40
CA LYS A 80 6.41 2.42 25.86
C LYS A 80 7.64 3.03 26.51
#